data_AF-A0A498K3X0-F1
#
_entry.id   AF-A0A498K3X0-F1
#
_cell.length_a   1.000
_cell.length_b   1.000
_cell.length_c   1.000
_cell.angle_alpha   90.00
_cell.angle_beta   90.00
_cell.angle_gamma   90.00
#
_symmetry.space_group_name_H-M   'P 1'
#
loop_
_entity.id
_entity.type
_entity.pdbx_description
1 polymer ?
#
loop_
_entity_poly.entity_id
_entity_poly.type
_entity_poly.pdbx_seq_one_letter_code
_entity_poly.pdbx_strand_id
1 'polypeptide(L)'
;MSAAVGAISATKGATFNSQMAEEELVNSDKKNMAASVEKPSQLLPKGDDGHSDEVDLDEEDDEVAALESEKDQLVLGPQFSLKEQLEKDKDDESLRKWKEQLLGSVDLSAVGESKEPEVRVLSLTIVCRGRPDLVLPIPLTHKPKSSLFTLKEGCQYRIKFTFSVSKNIVSGLKYTNTVWKTGVRVDNSKRMLGTFSPQEEPYIYETAEDTVPASIFARGWYCVRTKFLDDDGKCYLDMSYYFEIQKNWPKST
;
A
#
# COMPACT_ATOMS: atom_id res chain seq x y z
N MET A 1 -37.70 24.74 2.34
CA MET A 1 -37.47 25.22 3.71
C MET A 1 -36.61 24.20 4.43
N SER A 2 -35.58 24.69 5.11
CA SER A 2 -34.54 23.94 5.82
C SER A 2 -35.04 22.91 6.82
N ALA A 3 -34.27 21.83 6.99
CA ALA A 3 -33.93 21.30 8.31
C ALA A 3 -32.69 20.41 8.21
N ALA A 4 -31.66 20.78 8.98
CA ALA A 4 -30.44 20.02 9.21
C ALA A 4 -30.61 19.11 10.43
N VAL A 5 -30.07 17.90 10.38
CA VAL A 5 -29.72 17.02 11.51
C VAL A 5 -28.55 16.16 10.99
N GLY A 6 -27.34 16.13 11.52
CA GLY A 6 -26.87 16.32 12.90
C GLY A 6 -26.25 15.00 13.36
N ALA A 7 -25.03 14.69 12.89
CA ALA A 7 -24.28 13.49 13.27
C ALA A 7 -23.54 13.74 14.59
N ILE A 8 -23.70 12.83 15.56
CA ILE A 8 -22.86 12.74 16.76
C ILE A 8 -21.88 11.58 16.59
N SER A 9 -20.59 11.90 16.48
CA SER A 9 -19.49 10.94 16.63
C SER A 9 -18.71 11.32 17.88
N ALA A 10 -18.60 10.39 18.81
CA ALA A 10 -17.83 10.52 20.03
C ALA A 10 -16.76 9.43 20.04
N THR A 11 -15.50 9.81 19.86
CA THR A 11 -14.36 9.01 20.28
C THR A 11 -13.41 9.89 21.10
N LYS A 12 -13.25 9.49 22.35
CA LYS A 12 -12.34 10.08 23.35
C LYS A 12 -10.90 9.88 22.88
N GLY A 13 -10.10 10.93 23.03
CA GLY A 13 -8.68 10.93 22.73
C GLY A 13 -7.84 10.16 23.76
N ALA A 14 -6.70 9.68 23.28
CA ALA A 14 -5.55 9.34 24.10
C ALA A 14 -4.32 10.04 23.50
N THR A 15 -3.87 11.07 24.21
CA THR A 15 -2.69 11.88 23.91
C THR A 15 -1.43 11.09 24.28
N PHE A 16 -0.46 11.00 23.38
CA PHE A 16 0.86 10.43 23.69
C PHE A 16 1.75 11.53 24.30
N ASN A 17 2.19 11.31 25.54
CA ASN A 17 3.05 12.22 26.30
C ASN A 17 4.51 11.73 26.22
N SER A 18 5.43 12.62 25.85
CA SER A 18 6.88 12.36 25.88
C SER A 18 7.46 13.05 27.10
N GLN A 19 7.98 12.27 28.06
CA GLN A 19 8.86 12.80 29.09
C GLN A 19 10.02 11.84 29.35
N MET A 20 11.22 12.41 29.22
CA MET A 20 12.52 11.88 29.61
C MET A 20 12.59 11.62 31.12
N ALA A 21 13.36 10.61 31.51
CA ALA A 21 14.07 10.60 32.78
C ALA A 21 15.45 9.96 32.55
N GLU A 22 16.49 10.78 32.71
CA GLU A 22 17.85 10.34 33.02
C GLU A 22 17.87 9.88 34.49
N GLU A 23 18.62 8.81 34.80
CA GLU A 23 19.50 8.77 35.97
C GLU A 23 20.44 7.54 35.90
N GLU A 24 21.72 7.82 36.10
CA GLU A 24 22.84 6.88 36.19
C GLU A 24 22.91 6.19 37.58
N LEU A 25 23.55 5.01 37.66
CA LEU A 25 24.88 4.81 38.32
C LEU A 25 25.17 3.33 38.69
N VAL A 26 26.30 2.84 38.15
CA VAL A 26 27.47 2.24 38.87
C VAL A 26 27.64 0.71 39.06
N ASN A 27 28.79 0.27 38.48
CA ASN A 27 29.78 -0.79 38.82
C ASN A 27 29.37 -2.27 38.91
N SER A 28 30.21 -3.27 38.61
CA SER A 28 31.65 -3.44 38.27
C SER A 28 31.74 -4.79 37.51
N ASP A 29 32.70 -5.10 36.63
CA ASP A 29 34.06 -5.49 37.01
C ASP A 29 34.98 -5.71 35.80
N LYS A 30 36.27 -5.49 36.06
CA LYS A 30 37.40 -5.55 35.14
C LYS A 30 37.82 -6.99 34.81
N LYS A 31 38.34 -7.21 33.60
CA LYS A 31 39.70 -7.78 33.43
C LYS A 31 40.31 -7.49 32.06
N ASN A 32 41.50 -6.92 32.13
CA ASN A 32 42.42 -6.57 31.03
C ASN A 32 43.09 -7.81 30.43
N MET A 33 43.46 -7.74 29.15
CA MET A 33 44.83 -8.07 28.71
C MET A 33 45.21 -7.25 27.47
N ALA A 34 46.45 -6.77 27.47
CA ALA A 34 46.96 -5.66 26.69
C ALA A 34 47.69 -6.07 25.40
N ALA A 35 47.71 -5.10 24.46
CA ALA A 35 48.78 -4.68 23.52
C ALA A 35 49.42 -5.75 22.60
N SER A 36 49.58 -5.47 21.30
CA SER A 36 50.57 -4.50 20.82
C SER A 36 50.31 -3.95 19.41
N VAL A 37 50.86 -2.76 19.20
CA VAL A 37 50.78 -1.82 18.07
C VAL A 37 51.73 -2.24 16.93
N GLU A 38 51.33 -2.04 15.66
CA GLU A 38 52.20 -1.50 14.60
C GLU A 38 51.40 -1.06 13.34
N LYS A 39 51.74 0.13 12.82
CA LYS A 39 51.41 0.76 11.52
C LYS A 39 52.69 1.53 11.12
N PRO A 40 52.94 2.02 9.87
CA PRO A 40 52.07 2.05 8.69
C PRO A 40 52.77 1.79 7.33
N SER A 41 51.99 1.53 6.27
CA SER A 41 52.38 1.89 4.90
C SER A 41 51.17 2.07 3.98
N GLN A 42 51.25 3.10 3.14
CA GLN A 42 50.24 3.64 2.23
C GLN A 42 50.07 2.78 0.97
N LEU A 43 48.83 2.66 0.47
CA LEU A 43 48.47 2.58 -0.97
C LEU A 43 46.95 2.77 -1.13
N LEU A 44 46.56 3.66 -2.04
CA LEU A 44 45.18 4.05 -2.41
C LEU A 44 44.49 2.98 -3.29
N PRO A 45 43.16 3.09 -3.51
CA PRO A 45 42.22 1.96 -3.51
C PRO A 45 42.04 1.33 -4.89
N LYS A 46 41.80 0.02 -4.90
CA LYS A 46 41.15 -0.67 -6.02
C LYS A 46 39.72 -0.95 -5.62
N GLY A 47 38.80 -0.48 -6.46
CA GLY A 47 37.41 -0.90 -6.43
C GLY A 47 37.31 -2.39 -6.80
N ASP A 48 36.30 -3.01 -6.22
CA ASP A 48 35.71 -4.25 -6.70
C ASP A 48 34.24 -4.26 -6.25
N ASP A 49 33.44 -3.58 -7.07
CA ASP A 49 32.29 -4.12 -7.76
C ASP A 49 31.65 -5.41 -7.18
N GLY A 50 30.35 -5.30 -6.87
CA GLY A 50 29.43 -6.42 -7.11
C GLY A 50 29.14 -7.36 -5.95
N HIS A 51 28.66 -6.82 -4.82
CA HIS A 51 27.65 -7.56 -4.05
C HIS A 51 26.33 -6.82 -4.19
N SER A 52 25.59 -7.17 -5.24
CA SER A 52 24.18 -6.86 -5.31
C SER A 52 23.49 -7.74 -4.29
N ASP A 53 23.28 -7.20 -3.08
CA ASP A 53 22.27 -7.71 -2.16
C ASP A 53 20.93 -7.64 -2.91
N GLU A 54 20.56 -8.74 -3.54
CA GLU A 54 19.17 -8.99 -3.88
C GLU A 54 18.45 -9.09 -2.55
N VAL A 55 17.83 -7.98 -2.14
CA VAL A 55 16.84 -8.02 -1.08
C VAL A 55 15.71 -8.90 -1.61
N ASP A 56 15.66 -10.15 -1.16
CA ASP A 56 14.51 -11.04 -1.33
C ASP A 56 13.35 -10.47 -0.51
N LEU A 57 12.68 -9.46 -1.07
CA LEU A 57 11.50 -8.80 -0.51
C LEU A 57 10.27 -9.73 -0.50
N ASP A 58 10.41 -10.93 -1.04
CA ASP A 58 9.34 -11.93 -1.20
C ASP A 58 9.12 -12.75 0.08
N GLU A 59 10.18 -13.21 0.75
CA GLU A 59 10.04 -14.14 1.88
C GLU A 59 9.50 -13.44 3.14
N GLU A 60 10.03 -12.25 3.50
CA GLU A 60 9.67 -11.59 4.76
C GLU A 60 8.23 -11.07 4.80
N ASP A 61 7.64 -10.72 3.66
CA ASP A 61 6.29 -10.16 3.59
C ASP A 61 5.22 -11.26 3.62
N ASP A 62 5.48 -12.40 2.98
CA ASP A 62 4.56 -13.53 2.95
C ASP A 62 4.57 -14.26 4.31
N GLU A 63 5.71 -14.33 5.01
CA GLU A 63 5.79 -14.91 6.37
C GLU A 63 4.97 -14.12 7.41
N VAL A 64 5.06 -12.79 7.43
CA VAL A 64 4.23 -11.99 8.35
C VAL A 64 2.76 -12.02 7.98
N ALA A 65 2.42 -12.12 6.69
CA ALA A 65 1.04 -12.26 6.26
C ALA A 65 0.45 -13.61 6.67
N ALA A 66 1.23 -14.69 6.60
CA ALA A 66 0.82 -16.01 7.04
C ALA A 66 0.53 -16.05 8.55
N LEU A 67 1.41 -15.48 9.37
CA LEU A 67 1.28 -15.46 10.84
C LEU A 67 0.07 -14.65 11.34
N GLU A 68 -0.36 -13.61 10.61
CA GLU A 68 -1.57 -12.84 10.91
C GLU A 68 -2.85 -13.56 10.46
N SER A 69 -2.78 -14.44 9.45
CA SER A 69 -3.94 -15.08 8.82
C SER A 69 -4.48 -16.31 9.57
N GLU A 70 -3.68 -16.93 10.46
CA GLU A 70 -4.06 -18.19 11.11
C GLU A 70 -5.12 -18.04 12.22
N LYS A 71 -5.39 -16.83 12.72
CA LYS A 71 -6.23 -16.64 13.91
C LYS A 71 -7.71 -16.34 13.65
N ASP A 72 -8.10 -15.91 12.45
CA ASP A 72 -9.50 -15.56 12.11
C ASP A 72 -9.82 -15.80 10.63
N GLN A 73 -9.58 -17.02 10.13
CA GLN A 73 -9.80 -17.34 8.72
C GLN A 73 -11.32 -17.41 8.42
N LEU A 74 -11.84 -16.34 7.81
CA LEU A 74 -13.22 -16.27 7.35
C LEU A 74 -13.50 -17.38 6.33
N VAL A 75 -14.50 -18.21 6.61
CA VAL A 75 -14.92 -19.27 5.67
C VAL A 75 -15.76 -18.62 4.57
N LEU A 76 -15.21 -18.58 3.36
CA LEU A 76 -15.90 -18.01 2.20
C LEU A 76 -16.98 -18.96 1.68
N GLY A 77 -18.06 -18.36 1.14
CA GLY A 77 -19.11 -19.09 0.44
C GLY A 77 -18.69 -19.56 -0.95
N PRO A 78 -19.50 -20.41 -1.61
CA PRO A 78 -19.22 -20.85 -2.97
C PRO A 78 -19.24 -19.67 -3.96
N GLN A 79 -18.31 -19.68 -4.91
CA GLN A 79 -18.19 -18.65 -5.95
C GLN A 79 -19.29 -18.84 -7.02
N PHE A 80 -19.99 -17.75 -7.33
CA PHE A 80 -21.01 -17.68 -8.38
C PHE A 80 -20.63 -16.61 -9.41
N SER A 81 -21.02 -16.83 -10.66
CA SER A 81 -20.96 -15.76 -11.65
C SER A 81 -22.10 -14.77 -11.42
N LEU A 82 -21.87 -13.50 -11.74
CA LEU A 82 -22.91 -12.47 -11.62
C LEU A 82 -24.17 -12.86 -12.41
N LYS A 83 -23.99 -13.41 -13.62
CA LYS A 83 -25.11 -13.89 -14.46
C LYS A 83 -25.93 -15.00 -13.79
N GLU A 84 -25.27 -16.01 -13.21
CA GLU A 84 -25.96 -17.07 -12.45
C GLU A 84 -26.77 -16.50 -11.29
N GLN A 85 -26.22 -15.50 -10.61
CA GLN A 85 -26.89 -14.86 -9.49
C GLN A 85 -28.12 -14.06 -9.95
N LEU A 86 -28.05 -13.32 -11.07
CA LEU A 86 -29.22 -12.61 -11.60
C LEU A 86 -30.31 -13.56 -12.08
N GLU A 87 -29.95 -14.66 -12.75
CA GLU A 87 -30.93 -15.62 -13.29
C GLU A 87 -31.71 -16.34 -12.17
N LYS A 88 -31.05 -16.69 -11.06
CA LYS A 88 -31.70 -17.36 -9.92
C LYS A 88 -32.82 -16.54 -9.28
N ASP A 89 -32.67 -15.21 -9.25
CA ASP A 89 -33.59 -14.32 -8.55
C ASP A 89 -34.50 -13.54 -9.53
N LYS A 90 -34.63 -14.00 -10.77
CA LYS A 90 -35.43 -13.33 -11.81
C LYS A 90 -36.92 -13.24 -11.47
N ASP A 91 -37.43 -14.23 -10.74
CA ASP A 91 -38.85 -14.36 -10.40
C ASP A 91 -39.20 -13.60 -9.11
N ASP A 92 -38.20 -13.06 -8.39
CA ASP A 92 -38.38 -12.25 -7.18
C ASP A 92 -38.19 -10.75 -7.49
N GLU A 93 -39.30 -10.02 -7.50
CA GLU A 93 -39.30 -8.58 -7.78
C GLU A 93 -38.47 -7.78 -6.77
N SER A 94 -38.49 -8.18 -5.49
CA SER A 94 -37.82 -7.47 -4.41
C SER A 94 -36.30 -7.61 -4.51
N LEU A 95 -35.82 -8.83 -4.78
CA LEU A 95 -34.40 -9.11 -4.98
C LEU A 95 -33.88 -8.47 -6.26
N ARG A 96 -34.68 -8.47 -7.34
CA ARG A 96 -34.31 -7.81 -8.59
C ARG A 96 -34.10 -6.31 -8.40
N LYS A 97 -35.03 -5.62 -7.73
CA LYS A 97 -34.90 -4.18 -7.41
C LYS A 97 -33.70 -3.89 -6.51
N TRP A 98 -33.48 -4.74 -5.50
CA TRP A 98 -32.34 -4.59 -4.60
C TRP A 98 -31.00 -4.74 -5.33
N LYS A 99 -30.86 -5.74 -6.21
CA LYS A 99 -29.66 -5.92 -7.04
C LYS A 99 -29.44 -4.79 -8.01
N GLU A 100 -30.49 -4.31 -8.65
CA GLU A 100 -30.42 -3.16 -9.56
C GLU A 100 -29.89 -1.91 -8.83
N GLN A 101 -30.30 -1.71 -7.57
CA GLN A 101 -29.78 -0.62 -6.74
C GLN A 101 -28.29 -0.77 -6.38
N LEU A 102 -27.81 -2.00 -6.16
CA LEU A 102 -26.40 -2.26 -5.81
C LEU A 102 -25.47 -2.25 -7.02
N LEU A 103 -25.91 -2.87 -8.12
CA LEU A 103 -25.12 -3.04 -9.32
C LEU A 103 -25.16 -1.80 -10.21
N GLY A 104 -26.24 -1.02 -10.13
CA GLY A 104 -26.47 0.10 -11.04
C GLY A 104 -26.63 -0.39 -12.48
N SER A 105 -26.15 0.39 -13.44
CA SER A 105 -26.16 0.05 -14.86
C SER A 105 -25.00 -0.89 -15.21
N VAL A 106 -25.08 -2.15 -14.76
CA VAL A 106 -24.16 -3.20 -15.23
C VAL A 106 -24.55 -3.62 -16.64
N ASP A 107 -23.60 -3.54 -17.57
CA ASP A 107 -23.77 -4.12 -18.90
C ASP A 107 -23.65 -5.65 -18.82
N LEU A 108 -24.81 -6.31 -18.79
CA LEU A 108 -24.91 -7.77 -18.75
C LEU A 108 -24.31 -8.46 -19.99
N SER A 109 -24.06 -7.73 -21.08
CA SER A 109 -23.38 -8.26 -22.26
C SER A 109 -21.85 -8.33 -22.08
N ALA A 110 -21.29 -7.42 -21.29
CA ALA A 110 -19.86 -7.39 -20.94
C ALA A 110 -19.52 -8.35 -19.78
N VAL A 111 -20.49 -8.65 -18.93
CA VAL A 111 -20.40 -9.62 -17.83
C VAL A 111 -20.66 -11.02 -18.40
N GLY A 112 -19.61 -11.67 -18.90
CA GLY A 112 -19.68 -13.05 -19.39
C GLY A 112 -20.05 -14.07 -18.30
N GLU A 113 -20.00 -15.36 -18.65
CA GLU A 113 -20.26 -16.47 -17.72
C GLU A 113 -19.10 -16.79 -16.77
N SER A 114 -18.09 -15.91 -16.74
CA SER A 114 -16.89 -16.10 -15.92
C SER A 114 -17.23 -15.99 -14.43
N LYS A 115 -16.85 -17.00 -13.66
CA LYS A 115 -16.87 -16.94 -12.19
C LYS A 115 -15.74 -16.07 -11.65
N GLU A 116 -14.67 -15.93 -12.42
CA GLU A 116 -13.53 -15.13 -12.04
C GLU A 116 -13.71 -13.67 -12.42
N PRO A 117 -13.57 -12.75 -11.47
CA PRO A 117 -13.49 -11.33 -11.77
C PRO A 117 -12.12 -10.93 -12.34
N GLU A 118 -12.07 -9.73 -12.92
CA GLU A 118 -10.84 -9.12 -13.42
C GLU A 118 -10.75 -7.67 -12.95
N VAL A 119 -9.69 -7.36 -12.23
CA VAL A 119 -9.32 -5.99 -11.84
C VAL A 119 -8.10 -5.56 -12.62
N ARG A 120 -8.16 -4.37 -13.22
CA ARG A 120 -7.00 -3.72 -13.85
C ARG A 120 -6.73 -2.40 -13.17
N VAL A 121 -5.63 -2.31 -12.45
CA VAL A 121 -5.18 -1.04 -11.86
C VAL A 121 -4.56 -0.19 -12.96
N LEU A 122 -5.15 0.98 -13.21
CA LEU A 122 -4.82 1.86 -14.33
C LEU A 122 -3.74 2.88 -13.95
N SER A 123 -3.81 3.43 -12.74
CA SER A 123 -2.82 4.40 -12.26
C SER A 123 -2.70 4.47 -10.74
N LEU A 124 -1.51 4.87 -10.31
CA LEU A 124 -1.18 5.34 -8.97
C LEU A 124 -0.98 6.85 -9.04
N THR A 125 -1.73 7.62 -8.28
CA THR A 125 -1.65 9.08 -8.23
C THR A 125 -1.24 9.55 -6.85
N ILE A 126 -0.23 10.41 -6.78
CA ILE A 126 0.17 11.07 -5.54
C ILE A 126 -0.37 12.49 -5.55
N VAL A 127 -1.26 12.77 -4.61
CA VAL A 127 -1.91 14.08 -4.44
C VAL A 127 -1.20 14.79 -3.29
N CYS A 128 -0.52 15.90 -3.58
CA CYS A 128 0.15 16.72 -2.58
C CYS A 128 -0.47 18.11 -2.52
N ARG A 129 -0.73 18.62 -1.31
CA ARG A 129 -1.29 19.97 -1.16
C ARG A 129 -0.39 21.02 -1.81
N GLY A 130 -0.97 21.85 -2.67
CA GLY A 130 -0.28 22.97 -3.31
C GLY A 130 0.63 22.60 -4.48
N ARG A 131 0.52 21.38 -5.03
CA ARG A 131 1.20 20.97 -6.28
C ARG A 131 0.21 20.23 -7.20
N PRO A 132 0.48 20.20 -8.52
CA PRO A 132 -0.25 19.31 -9.42
C PRO A 132 -0.10 17.84 -9.00
N ASP A 133 -1.15 17.07 -9.23
CA ASP A 133 -1.15 15.63 -8.99
C ASP A 133 -0.08 14.94 -9.83
N LEU A 134 0.66 14.05 -9.19
CA LEU A 134 1.61 13.19 -9.89
C LEU A 134 0.91 11.89 -10.26
N VAL A 135 0.53 11.74 -11.53
CA VAL A 135 -0.12 10.53 -12.05
C VAL A 135 0.93 9.57 -12.63
N LEU A 136 0.96 8.34 -12.13
CA LEU A 136 1.84 7.27 -12.56
C LEU A 136 0.99 6.16 -13.22
N PRO A 137 0.95 6.08 -14.56
CA PRO A 137 0.24 5.02 -15.26
C PRO A 137 0.85 3.64 -14.98
N ILE A 138 -0.01 2.62 -14.86
CA ILE A 138 0.38 1.22 -14.66
C ILE A 138 0.12 0.45 -15.96
N PRO A 139 1.07 -0.37 -16.46
CA PRO A 139 2.34 -0.74 -15.85
C PRO A 139 3.38 0.39 -15.86
N LEU A 140 4.22 0.42 -14.82
CA LEU A 140 5.25 1.45 -14.68
C LEU A 140 6.36 1.26 -15.71
N THR A 141 6.67 2.30 -16.50
CA THR A 141 7.66 2.22 -17.60
C THR A 141 9.08 2.68 -17.21
N HIS A 142 9.43 2.65 -15.92
CA HIS A 142 10.66 3.26 -15.41
C HIS A 142 11.88 2.34 -15.50
N LYS A 143 13.08 2.95 -15.41
CA LYS A 143 14.32 2.19 -15.31
C LYS A 143 14.34 1.43 -13.97
N PRO A 144 14.81 0.17 -13.95
CA PRO A 144 14.95 -0.59 -12.71
C PRO A 144 15.73 0.22 -11.66
N LYS A 145 15.24 0.22 -10.42
CA LYS A 145 15.89 0.85 -9.25
C LYS A 145 16.11 2.36 -9.37
N SER A 146 15.42 3.04 -10.28
CA SER A 146 15.38 4.51 -10.34
C SER A 146 14.18 5.07 -9.58
N SER A 147 14.36 6.23 -8.96
CA SER A 147 13.28 6.90 -8.23
C SER A 147 12.22 7.35 -9.22
N LEU A 148 10.98 6.89 -9.03
CA LEU A 148 9.83 7.33 -9.80
C LEU A 148 9.50 8.79 -9.52
N PHE A 149 9.66 9.20 -8.25
CA PHE A 149 9.34 10.54 -7.80
C PHE A 149 10.02 10.90 -6.50
N THR A 150 10.07 12.19 -6.23
CA THR A 150 10.61 12.74 -4.98
C THR A 150 9.49 13.38 -4.19
N LEU A 151 9.40 13.05 -2.90
CA LEU A 151 8.56 13.71 -1.91
C LEU A 151 9.37 14.68 -1.06
N LYS A 152 8.78 15.84 -0.74
CA LYS A 152 9.35 16.75 0.25
C LYS A 152 9.00 16.29 1.65
N GLU A 153 9.99 16.29 2.53
CA GLU A 153 9.78 16.03 3.96
C GLU A 153 8.71 16.98 4.56
N GLY A 154 7.87 16.45 5.45
CA GLY A 154 6.78 17.20 6.08
C GLY A 154 5.64 17.59 5.14
N CYS A 155 5.64 17.18 3.87
CA CYS A 155 4.50 17.42 3.00
C CYS A 155 3.35 16.47 3.32
N GLN A 156 2.13 16.98 3.21
CA GLN A 156 0.91 16.19 3.32
C GLN A 156 0.56 15.61 1.96
N TYR A 157 0.26 14.32 1.93
CA TYR A 157 -0.07 13.61 0.71
C TYR A 157 -1.24 12.65 0.90
N ARG A 158 -1.85 12.29 -0.22
CA ARG A 158 -2.79 11.17 -0.34
C ARG A 158 -2.38 10.33 -1.53
N ILE A 159 -2.65 9.04 -1.42
CA ILE A 159 -2.46 8.11 -2.52
C ILE A 159 -3.83 7.81 -3.11
N LYS A 160 -3.94 7.93 -4.43
CA LYS A 160 -5.15 7.62 -5.18
C LYS A 160 -4.86 6.51 -6.19
N PHE A 161 -5.61 5.43 -6.12
CA PHE A 161 -5.61 4.37 -7.12
C PHE A 161 -6.84 4.51 -8.02
N THR A 162 -6.61 4.38 -9.32
CA THR A 162 -7.71 4.28 -10.31
C THR A 162 -7.66 2.89 -10.92
N PHE A 163 -8.77 2.15 -10.89
CA PHE A 163 -8.84 0.77 -11.37
C PHE A 163 -10.20 0.44 -11.98
N SER A 164 -10.22 -0.45 -12.97
CA SER A 164 -11.45 -0.96 -13.59
C SER A 164 -11.74 -2.38 -13.12
N VAL A 165 -13.01 -2.71 -12.95
CA VAL A 165 -13.50 -4.06 -12.63
C VAL A 165 -14.36 -4.57 -13.78
N SER A 166 -14.15 -5.82 -14.17
CA SER A 166 -14.86 -6.46 -15.27
C SER A 166 -15.11 -7.94 -15.00
N LYS A 167 -15.91 -8.58 -15.87
CA LYS A 167 -16.31 -10.00 -15.85
C LYS A 167 -17.20 -10.43 -14.68
N ASN A 168 -16.82 -10.16 -13.43
CA ASN A 168 -17.61 -10.55 -12.25
C ASN A 168 -17.40 -9.54 -11.10
N ILE A 169 -18.17 -9.70 -10.01
CA ILE A 169 -17.96 -8.96 -8.77
C ILE A 169 -16.64 -9.39 -8.13
N VAL A 170 -15.85 -8.43 -7.66
CA VAL A 170 -14.66 -8.66 -6.84
C VAL A 170 -15.05 -8.50 -5.38
N SER A 171 -14.93 -9.56 -4.59
CA SER A 171 -15.27 -9.55 -3.17
C SER A 171 -14.04 -9.37 -2.31
N GLY A 172 -14.09 -8.39 -1.40
CA GLY A 172 -13.03 -8.16 -0.42
C GLY A 172 -11.68 -7.80 -1.04
N LEU A 173 -11.69 -6.92 -2.04
CA LEU A 173 -10.46 -6.36 -2.60
C LEU A 173 -9.67 -5.65 -1.49
N LYS A 174 -8.41 -6.04 -1.34
CA LYS A 174 -7.45 -5.56 -0.34
C LYS A 174 -6.26 -4.94 -1.03
N TYR A 175 -5.79 -3.85 -0.46
CA TYR A 175 -4.55 -3.17 -0.81
C TYR A 175 -3.53 -3.38 0.29
N THR A 176 -2.34 -3.85 -0.07
CA THR A 176 -1.19 -3.94 0.83
C THR A 176 -0.08 -3.05 0.30
N ASN A 177 0.50 -2.25 1.20
CA ASN A 177 1.63 -1.37 0.92
C ASN A 177 2.74 -1.63 1.92
N THR A 178 3.85 -2.18 1.46
CA THR A 178 5.02 -2.36 2.28
C THR A 178 6.10 -1.39 1.85
N VAL A 179 6.74 -0.71 2.80
CA VAL A 179 7.76 0.30 2.55
C VAL A 179 9.06 -0.10 3.24
N TRP A 180 10.16 -0.07 2.49
CA TRP A 180 11.50 -0.34 2.98
C TRP A 180 12.41 0.87 2.79
N LYS A 181 13.33 1.05 3.73
CA LYS A 181 14.42 2.01 3.67
C LYS A 181 15.73 1.30 3.95
N THR A 182 16.65 1.32 2.99
CA THR A 182 17.97 0.69 3.13
C THR A 182 17.87 -0.79 3.55
N GLY A 183 16.98 -1.54 2.90
CA GLY A 183 16.75 -2.96 3.19
C GLY A 183 15.89 -3.26 4.43
N VAL A 184 15.64 -2.28 5.31
CA VAL A 184 14.81 -2.47 6.51
C VAL A 184 13.37 -2.08 6.22
N ARG A 185 12.41 -2.94 6.56
CA ARG A 185 10.98 -2.62 6.49
C ARG A 185 10.65 -1.54 7.52
N VAL A 186 10.11 -0.42 7.06
CA VAL A 186 9.76 0.74 7.89
C VAL A 186 8.26 0.98 8.01
N ASP A 187 7.46 0.47 7.07
CA ASP A 187 6.00 0.49 7.15
C ASP A 187 5.40 -0.74 6.47
N ASN A 188 4.26 -1.20 6.98
CA ASN A 188 3.42 -2.21 6.33
C ASN A 188 1.96 -1.87 6.63
N SER A 189 1.23 -1.50 5.58
CA SER A 189 -0.15 -1.06 5.65
C SER A 189 -1.05 -1.98 4.82
N LYS A 190 -1.98 -2.67 5.47
CA LYS A 190 -3.03 -3.48 4.83
C LYS A 190 -4.39 -2.81 4.97
N ARG A 191 -5.15 -2.68 3.88
CA ARG A 191 -6.47 -2.02 3.85
C ARG A 191 -7.47 -2.82 3.04
N MET A 192 -8.63 -3.11 3.63
CA MET A 192 -9.80 -3.62 2.92
C MET A 192 -10.46 -2.46 2.15
N LEU A 193 -10.47 -2.56 0.83
CA LEU A 193 -11.11 -1.59 -0.06
C LEU A 193 -12.62 -1.86 -0.19
N GLY A 194 -12.99 -3.14 -0.19
CA GLY A 194 -14.38 -3.60 -0.20
C GLY A 194 -14.74 -4.46 -1.41
N THR A 195 -16.01 -4.44 -1.77
CA THR A 195 -16.57 -5.23 -2.87
C THR A 195 -16.94 -4.31 -4.03
N PHE A 196 -16.56 -4.70 -5.25
CA PHE A 196 -16.72 -3.87 -6.45
C PHE A 196 -17.42 -4.65 -7.55
N SER A 197 -18.46 -4.05 -8.14
CA SER A 197 -19.17 -4.60 -9.29
C SER A 197 -18.46 -4.25 -10.61
N PRO A 198 -18.64 -5.05 -11.67
CA PRO A 198 -18.12 -4.70 -12.97
C PRO A 198 -18.88 -3.49 -13.55
N GLN A 199 -18.16 -2.48 -14.04
CA GLN A 199 -18.75 -1.29 -14.66
C GLN A 199 -17.77 -0.65 -15.65
N GLU A 200 -18.29 0.18 -16.57
CA GLU A 200 -17.47 0.86 -17.59
C GLU A 200 -16.57 1.95 -16.96
N GLU A 201 -17.11 2.72 -16.01
CA GLU A 201 -16.38 3.80 -15.35
C GLU A 201 -15.38 3.26 -14.31
N PRO A 202 -14.10 3.68 -14.36
CA PRO A 202 -13.11 3.26 -13.37
C PRO A 202 -13.45 3.72 -11.95
N TYR A 203 -13.22 2.84 -10.98
CA TYR A 203 -13.26 3.18 -9.57
C TYR A 203 -12.06 4.01 -9.17
N ILE A 204 -12.29 4.87 -8.17
CA ILE A 204 -11.26 5.68 -7.52
C ILE A 204 -11.26 5.33 -6.04
N TYR A 205 -10.11 4.87 -5.55
CA TYR A 205 -9.86 4.74 -4.12
C TYR A 205 -8.80 5.75 -3.70
N GLU A 206 -9.06 6.49 -2.63
CA GLU A 206 -8.15 7.49 -2.07
C GLU A 206 -7.87 7.17 -0.61
N THR A 207 -6.59 7.15 -0.23
CA THR A 207 -6.18 6.92 1.14
C THR A 207 -6.51 8.12 2.02
N ALA A 208 -6.53 7.89 3.34
CA ALA A 208 -6.46 8.99 4.28
C ALA A 208 -5.22 9.85 4.03
N GLU A 209 -5.30 11.11 4.43
CA GLU A 209 -4.17 12.03 4.38
C GLU A 209 -3.09 11.60 5.35
N ASP A 210 -1.85 11.57 4.85
CA ASP A 210 -0.66 11.23 5.62
C ASP A 210 0.42 12.30 5.43
N THR A 211 1.44 12.29 6.30
CA THR A 211 2.52 13.26 6.31
C THR A 211 3.86 12.59 6.13
N VAL A 212 4.62 13.05 5.14
CA VAL A 212 5.99 12.56 4.90
C VAL A 212 6.86 12.87 6.12
N PRO A 213 7.61 11.89 6.67
CA PRO A 213 8.41 12.11 7.87
C PRO A 213 9.46 13.21 7.66
N ALA A 214 9.52 14.16 8.61
CA ALA A 214 10.42 15.31 8.57
C ALA A 214 11.62 15.11 9.49
N SER A 215 12.64 14.40 9.01
CA SER A 215 13.88 14.16 9.74
C SER A 215 15.06 13.95 8.79
N ILE A 216 16.26 14.33 9.22
CA ILE A 216 17.50 14.04 8.48
C ILE A 216 17.62 12.54 8.19
N PHE A 217 17.20 11.69 9.14
CA PHE A 217 17.22 10.24 9.00
C PHE A 217 16.10 9.69 8.10
N ALA A 218 15.03 10.46 7.86
CA ALA A 218 13.94 10.07 6.97
C ALA A 218 14.24 10.39 5.50
N ARG A 219 15.24 11.22 5.22
CA ARG A 219 15.63 11.53 3.84
C ARG A 219 16.34 10.34 3.20
N GLY A 220 16.25 10.26 1.87
CA GLY A 220 16.90 9.24 1.06
C GLY A 220 15.91 8.33 0.35
N TRP A 221 16.41 7.16 -0.06
CA TRP A 221 15.73 6.24 -0.98
C TRP A 221 14.85 5.24 -0.24
N TYR A 222 13.67 5.00 -0.82
CA TYR A 222 12.69 4.04 -0.35
C TYR A 222 12.32 3.09 -1.49
N CYS A 223 12.08 1.84 -1.14
CA CYS A 223 11.42 0.85 -1.98
C CYS A 223 10.00 0.65 -1.45
N VAL A 224 9.04 0.52 -2.33
CA VAL A 224 7.65 0.21 -2.00
C VAL A 224 7.21 -0.96 -2.83
N ARG A 225 6.47 -1.88 -2.20
CA ARG A 225 5.75 -2.96 -2.87
C ARG A 225 4.28 -2.77 -2.60
N THR A 226 3.51 -2.75 -3.66
CA THR A 226 2.07 -2.59 -3.65
C THR A 226 1.43 -3.86 -4.21
N LYS A 227 0.57 -4.51 -3.42
CA LYS A 227 -0.22 -5.67 -3.83
C LYS A 227 -1.72 -5.38 -3.78
N PHE A 228 -2.47 -5.91 -4.75
CA PHE A 228 -3.94 -5.94 -4.76
C PHE A 228 -4.40 -7.41 -4.82
N LEU A 229 -5.09 -7.86 -3.77
CA LEU A 229 -5.62 -9.22 -3.66
C LEU A 229 -7.10 -9.20 -3.27
N ASP A 230 -7.89 -10.21 -3.63
CA ASP A 230 -9.25 -10.38 -3.12
C ASP A 230 -9.34 -11.44 -2.01
N ASP A 231 -10.56 -11.72 -1.55
CA ASP A 231 -10.80 -12.78 -0.57
C ASP A 231 -10.51 -14.18 -1.13
N ASP A 232 -10.68 -14.40 -2.43
CA ASP A 232 -10.38 -15.67 -3.11
C ASP A 232 -8.86 -15.89 -3.31
N GLY A 233 -8.02 -14.95 -2.87
CA GLY A 233 -6.56 -15.02 -2.97
C GLY A 233 -6.01 -14.67 -4.35
N LYS A 234 -6.84 -14.16 -5.26
CA LYS A 234 -6.41 -13.75 -6.60
C LYS A 234 -5.65 -12.43 -6.52
N CYS A 235 -4.40 -12.44 -6.99
CA CYS A 235 -3.58 -11.24 -7.09
C CYS A 235 -3.82 -10.55 -8.44
N TYR A 236 -4.19 -9.27 -8.40
CA TYR A 236 -4.47 -8.44 -9.58
C TYR A 236 -3.35 -7.47 -9.94
N LEU A 237 -2.55 -7.11 -8.95
CA LEU A 237 -1.39 -6.25 -9.11
C LEU A 237 -0.38 -6.65 -8.03
N ASP A 238 0.85 -6.87 -8.43
CA ASP A 238 2.02 -6.92 -7.56
C ASP A 238 3.11 -6.10 -8.26
N MET A 239 3.45 -4.95 -7.69
CA MET A 239 4.45 -4.08 -8.28
C MET A 239 5.33 -3.44 -7.22
N SER A 240 6.61 -3.33 -7.55
CA SER A 240 7.59 -2.63 -6.74
C SER A 240 8.06 -1.37 -7.44
N TYR A 241 8.26 -0.30 -6.68
CA TYR A 241 8.77 0.97 -7.16
C TYR A 241 9.59 1.69 -6.12
N TYR A 242 10.37 2.68 -6.57
CA TYR A 242 11.26 3.44 -5.71
C TYR A 242 10.84 4.90 -5.69
N PHE A 243 11.02 5.56 -4.55
CA PHE A 243 10.86 7.00 -4.42
C PHE A 243 11.93 7.57 -3.48
N GLU A 244 12.09 8.89 -3.48
CA GLU A 244 13.05 9.56 -2.61
C GLU A 244 12.37 10.61 -1.74
N ILE A 245 12.78 10.69 -0.46
CA ILE A 245 12.41 11.81 0.42
C ILE A 245 13.56 12.81 0.45
N GLN A 246 13.28 14.07 0.10
CA GLN A 246 14.24 15.17 0.13
C GLN A 246 13.75 16.33 1.01
N LYS A 247 14.69 17.18 1.43
CA LYS A 247 14.39 18.40 2.20
C LYS A 247 13.53 19.40 1.41
N ASN A 248 13.78 19.48 0.11
CA ASN A 248 13.09 20.38 -0.81
C ASN A 248 12.60 19.59 -2.01
N TRP A 249 11.60 20.11 -2.70
CA TRP A 249 11.19 19.57 -3.98
C TRP A 249 12.32 19.69 -5.03
N PRO A 250 12.36 18.78 -6.02
CA PRO A 250 13.22 18.95 -7.18
C PRO A 250 12.96 20.30 -7.83
N LYS A 251 14.03 21.00 -8.22
CA LYS A 251 13.89 22.21 -9.03
C LYS A 251 13.31 21.79 -10.38
N SER A 252 12.28 22.49 -10.85
CA SER A 252 11.83 22.31 -12.23
C SER A 252 12.97 22.75 -13.14
N THR A 253 13.54 21.81 -13.88
CA THR A 253 14.47 22.12 -14.98
C THR A 253 13.68 22.58 -16.18
#